data_AF-A0A2H0VD45-F1
#
_entry.id   AF-A0A2H0VD45-F1
#
_cell.length_a   1.000
_cell.length_b   1.000
_cell.length_c   1.000
_cell.angle_alpha   90.00
_cell.angle_beta   90.00
_cell.angle_gamma   90.00
#
_symmetry.space_group_name_H-M   'P 1'
#
loop_
_entity.id
_entity.type
_entity.pdbx_description
1 polymer ?
#
loop_
_entity_poly.entity_id
_entity_poly.type
_entity_poly.pdbx_seq_one_letter_code
_entity_poly.pdbx_strand_id
1 'polypeptide(L)'
;MNGQSNQNPQESPVSSGNFWSRHSRLLVRLIIIAVIIVVAIIYSQTQSPDDTRVGMEDGEEMEEAMEGEGLPVEDSVAGEEITVTKGDKKNTEVTVTEKEPEQTVTVTGEEITVSATRGDGYTHLARRALAEYLDKTGSQELQVEHKIYIEDYLQKNVSEKQPLNPGDSASFSQGDIQMAIDAALALTDNQVKNLSQYVPLVPSLN
;
A
#
# COMPACT_ATOMS: atom_id res chain seq x y z
N MET A 1 -53.26 45.63 -39.50
CA MET A 1 -52.53 45.89 -38.25
C MET A 1 -52.41 44.59 -37.48
N ASN A 2 -51.22 44.33 -36.94
CA ASN A 2 -50.83 43.52 -35.77
C ASN A 2 -51.56 42.19 -35.48
N GLY A 3 -50.88 41.08 -35.17
CA GLY A 3 -49.45 40.84 -35.08
C GLY A 3 -49.12 39.56 -34.30
N GLN A 4 -48.13 38.81 -34.80
CA GLN A 4 -47.27 37.81 -34.12
C GLN A 4 -47.87 36.86 -33.05
N SER A 5 -47.73 35.55 -33.30
CA SER A 5 -46.97 34.70 -32.36
C SER A 5 -46.29 33.56 -33.13
N ASN A 6 -44.98 33.66 -33.30
CA ASN A 6 -44.13 32.60 -33.87
C ASN A 6 -43.92 31.52 -32.81
N GLN A 7 -44.46 30.30 -33.00
CA GLN A 7 -44.18 29.19 -32.08
C GLN A 7 -42.99 28.38 -32.57
N ASN A 8 -41.80 28.83 -32.18
CA ASN A 8 -40.59 28.02 -32.25
C ASN A 8 -40.71 26.84 -31.27
N PRO A 9 -40.49 25.58 -31.68
CA PRO A 9 -40.43 24.46 -30.74
C PRO A 9 -39.33 24.71 -29.71
N GLN A 10 -39.69 24.59 -28.43
CA GLN A 10 -38.73 24.71 -27.32
C GLN A 10 -37.69 23.59 -27.44
N GLU A 11 -36.42 23.96 -27.56
CA GLU A 11 -35.31 23.03 -27.39
C GLU A 11 -35.34 22.50 -25.95
N SER A 12 -35.32 21.17 -25.80
CA SER A 12 -35.21 20.56 -24.48
C SER A 12 -33.82 20.86 -23.90
N PRO A 13 -33.71 21.31 -22.63
CA PRO A 13 -32.41 21.47 -22.00
C PRO A 13 -31.76 20.09 -21.87
N VAL A 14 -30.63 19.90 -22.55
CA VAL A 14 -29.80 18.69 -22.41
C VAL A 14 -29.28 18.62 -20.98
N SER A 15 -29.88 17.73 -20.18
CA SER A 15 -29.42 17.44 -18.82
C SER A 15 -28.05 16.76 -18.88
N SER A 16 -26.99 17.52 -18.67
CA SER A 16 -25.62 17.04 -18.49
C SER A 16 -25.40 16.42 -17.09
N GLY A 17 -26.33 15.58 -16.66
CA GLY A 17 -26.32 14.93 -15.35
C GLY A 17 -25.47 13.65 -15.31
N ASN A 18 -24.30 13.71 -14.67
CA ASN A 18 -23.58 12.65 -13.94
C ASN A 18 -23.59 11.18 -14.44
N PHE A 19 -23.80 10.91 -15.74
CA PHE A 19 -23.78 9.56 -16.30
C PHE A 19 -22.43 8.82 -16.09
N TRP A 20 -21.34 9.60 -16.12
CA TRP A 20 -19.97 9.11 -16.20
C TRP A 20 -19.46 8.41 -14.93
N SER A 21 -19.87 8.81 -13.72
CA SER A 21 -19.31 8.23 -12.48
C SER A 21 -19.83 6.82 -12.15
N ARG A 22 -21.00 6.44 -12.67
CA ARG A 22 -21.57 5.09 -12.49
C ARG A 22 -21.28 4.14 -13.66
N HIS A 23 -21.23 4.63 -14.89
CA HIS A 23 -20.93 3.79 -16.06
C HIS A 23 -19.43 3.62 -16.34
N SER A 24 -18.56 4.52 -15.86
CA SER A 24 -17.10 4.38 -16.02
C SER A 24 -16.55 3.06 -15.46
N ARG A 25 -17.04 2.59 -14.30
CA ARG A 25 -16.59 1.33 -13.69
C ARG A 25 -16.87 0.11 -14.56
N LEU A 26 -17.97 0.12 -15.34
CA LEU A 26 -18.29 -0.93 -16.31
C LEU A 26 -17.49 -0.76 -17.61
N LEU A 27 -17.38 0.47 -18.13
CA LEU A 27 -16.62 0.77 -19.35
C LEU A 27 -15.11 0.46 -19.19
N VAL A 28 -14.52 0.80 -18.05
CA VAL A 28 -13.11 0.48 -17.72
C VAL A 28 -12.89 -1.04 -17.67
N ARG A 29 -13.81 -1.81 -17.08
CA ARG A 29 -13.74 -3.29 -17.10
C ARG A 29 -13.78 -3.85 -18.52
N LEU A 30 -14.66 -3.33 -19.38
CA LEU A 30 -14.75 -3.76 -20.78
C LEU A 30 -13.49 -3.39 -21.58
N ILE A 31 -12.91 -2.22 -21.35
CA ILE A 31 -11.65 -1.79 -21.99
C ILE A 31 -10.48 -2.68 -21.54
N ILE A 32 -10.35 -2.98 -20.25
CA ILE A 32 -9.30 -3.87 -19.73
C ILE A 32 -9.43 -5.28 -20.33
N ILE A 33 -10.63 -5.85 -20.39
CA ILE A 33 -10.89 -7.15 -21.02
C ILE A 33 -10.52 -7.13 -22.51
N ALA A 34 -10.87 -6.07 -23.24
CA ALA A 34 -10.51 -5.93 -24.65
C ALA A 34 -8.99 -5.86 -24.86
N VAL A 35 -8.26 -5.12 -24.01
CA VAL A 35 -6.79 -5.05 -24.06
C VAL A 35 -6.15 -6.41 -23.79
N ILE A 36 -6.62 -7.15 -22.78
CA ILE A 36 -6.13 -8.50 -22.46
C ILE A 36 -6.34 -9.46 -23.65
N ILE A 37 -7.51 -9.40 -24.30
CA ILE A 37 -7.79 -10.22 -25.50
C ILE A 37 -6.85 -9.87 -26.66
N VAL A 38 -6.59 -8.57 -26.91
CA VAL A 38 -5.65 -8.14 -27.96
C VAL A 38 -4.22 -8.61 -27.66
N VAL A 39 -3.77 -8.49 -26.41
CA VAL A 39 -2.44 -8.99 -25.98
C VAL A 39 -2.35 -10.51 -26.14
N ALA A 40 -3.39 -11.26 -25.75
CA ALA A 40 -3.44 -12.71 -25.91
C ALA A 40 -3.43 -13.15 -27.39
N ILE A 41 -4.11 -12.43 -28.28
CA ILE A 41 -4.09 -12.70 -29.73
C ILE A 41 -2.68 -12.46 -30.31
N ILE A 42 -1.97 -11.43 -29.86
CA ILE A 42 -0.59 -11.14 -30.28
C ILE A 42 0.37 -12.24 -29.77
N TYR A 43 0.27 -12.61 -28.48
CA TYR A 43 1.10 -13.67 -27.90
C TYR A 43 0.83 -15.06 -28.52
N SER A 44 -0.41 -15.34 -28.88
CA SER A 44 -0.82 -16.62 -29.49
C SER A 44 -0.18 -16.86 -30.88
N GLN A 45 0.29 -15.83 -31.57
CA GLN A 45 1.05 -16.00 -32.82
C GLN A 45 2.57 -16.18 -32.62
N THR A 46 3.11 -15.99 -31.42
CA THR A 46 4.58 -16.00 -31.19
C THR A 46 5.10 -17.22 -30.45
N GLN A 47 4.24 -18.18 -30.08
CA GLN A 47 4.66 -19.46 -29.52
C GLN A 47 4.22 -20.62 -30.43
N SER A 48 5.16 -21.13 -31.22
CA SER A 48 5.07 -22.50 -31.73
C SER A 48 5.21 -23.47 -30.55
N PRO A 49 4.35 -24.51 -30.43
CA PRO A 49 4.55 -25.56 -29.44
C PRO A 49 5.62 -26.54 -29.94
N ASP A 50 6.83 -26.48 -29.37
CA ASP A 50 7.80 -27.55 -29.51
C ASP A 50 7.51 -28.64 -28.47
N ASP A 51 7.14 -29.82 -28.97
CA ASP A 51 6.73 -30.97 -28.17
C ASP A 51 7.76 -32.10 -28.29
N THR A 52 8.41 -32.42 -27.16
CA THR A 52 9.08 -33.69 -26.85
C THR A 52 10.21 -34.19 -27.78
N ARG A 53 11.41 -34.46 -27.22
CA ARG A 53 12.09 -35.79 -27.25
C ARG A 53 13.49 -35.84 -26.58
N VAL A 54 13.54 -36.63 -25.51
CA VAL A 54 14.61 -37.54 -25.02
C VAL A 54 16.03 -37.42 -25.62
N GLY A 55 17.01 -37.20 -24.75
CA GLY A 55 18.42 -37.61 -24.87
C GLY A 55 19.01 -37.87 -23.48
N MET A 56 19.65 -39.03 -23.29
CA MET A 56 20.27 -39.50 -22.03
C MET A 56 21.75 -39.84 -22.32
N GLU A 57 22.53 -40.14 -21.27
CA GLU A 57 23.96 -40.55 -21.27
C GLU A 57 24.98 -39.39 -21.42
N ASP A 58 26.13 -39.34 -20.73
CA ASP A 58 26.62 -39.97 -19.48
C ASP A 58 27.94 -39.29 -19.02
N GLY A 59 28.41 -39.58 -17.78
CA GLY A 59 29.75 -39.23 -17.26
C GLY A 59 29.81 -37.96 -16.39
N GLU A 60 30.11 -38.01 -15.07
CA GLU A 60 31.40 -38.32 -14.41
C GLU A 60 32.46 -37.21 -14.64
N GLU A 61 33.18 -36.64 -13.65
CA GLU A 61 33.38 -37.01 -12.23
C GLU A 61 33.79 -35.77 -11.36
N MET A 62 34.12 -35.98 -10.08
CA MET A 62 34.67 -34.98 -9.11
C MET A 62 36.17 -34.67 -9.44
N GLU A 63 36.96 -33.80 -8.79
CA GLU A 63 37.04 -33.36 -7.38
C GLU A 63 38.01 -32.16 -7.22
N GLU A 64 37.92 -31.42 -6.09
CA GLU A 64 38.94 -30.56 -5.39
C GLU A 64 39.85 -29.53 -6.14
N ALA A 65 40.24 -28.37 -5.56
CA ALA A 65 40.98 -28.26 -4.30
C ALA A 65 41.03 -26.87 -3.61
N MET A 66 41.46 -26.91 -2.34
CA MET A 66 41.90 -25.82 -1.43
C MET A 66 43.34 -25.35 -1.79
N GLU A 67 43.97 -24.27 -1.29
CA GLU A 67 43.75 -23.28 -0.20
C GLU A 67 44.00 -21.83 -0.76
N GLY A 68 44.02 -20.70 -0.04
CA GLY A 68 43.90 -20.35 1.39
C GLY A 68 44.31 -18.89 1.68
N GLU A 69 44.20 -18.48 2.95
CA GLU A 69 44.85 -17.31 3.61
C GLU A 69 44.53 -15.87 3.11
N GLY A 70 44.31 -14.86 3.97
CA GLY A 70 44.27 -14.84 5.44
C GLY A 70 43.71 -13.53 6.00
N LEU A 71 43.44 -13.50 7.30
CA LEU A 71 43.01 -12.31 8.05
C LEU A 71 44.16 -11.30 8.21
N PRO A 72 43.86 -10.03 8.50
CA PRO A 72 44.10 -9.61 9.89
C PRO A 72 42.89 -8.97 10.56
N VAL A 73 42.87 -9.14 11.87
CA VAL A 73 41.98 -8.47 12.84
C VAL A 73 42.58 -7.12 13.19
N GLU A 74 41.79 -6.06 13.24
CA GLU A 74 42.05 -4.96 14.18
C GLU A 74 40.79 -4.68 15.01
N ASP A 75 40.99 -4.76 16.32
CA ASP A 75 40.04 -4.45 17.38
C ASP A 75 40.30 -3.02 17.86
N SER A 76 39.24 -2.29 18.22
CA SER A 76 39.33 -1.01 18.93
C SER A 76 38.04 -0.73 19.68
N VAL A 77 38.06 -1.11 20.95
CA VAL A 77 36.99 -0.93 21.95
C VAL A 77 37.06 0.48 22.56
N ALA A 78 36.01 0.82 23.33
CA ALA A 78 35.74 2.05 24.08
C ALA A 78 35.09 3.19 23.26
N GLY A 79 33.98 3.80 23.66
CA GLY A 79 33.20 3.68 24.91
C GLY A 79 33.40 4.90 25.80
N GLU A 80 32.43 5.82 25.77
CA GLU A 80 32.34 6.94 26.71
C GLU A 80 30.88 7.17 27.10
N GLU A 81 30.65 7.39 28.39
CA GLU A 81 29.35 7.40 29.06
C GLU A 81 29.09 8.77 29.71
N ILE A 82 27.88 9.32 29.49
CA ILE A 82 27.17 10.33 30.30
C ILE A 82 27.92 11.60 30.76
N THR A 83 27.37 12.77 30.39
CA THR A 83 27.08 13.81 31.41
C THR A 83 25.71 14.45 31.22
N VAL A 84 24.85 14.32 32.22
CA VAL A 84 23.66 15.16 32.40
C VAL A 84 24.08 16.44 33.13
N THR A 85 23.67 17.61 32.66
CA THR A 85 23.70 18.84 33.48
C THR A 85 22.37 19.57 33.47
N LYS A 86 21.82 19.72 34.68
CA LYS A 86 20.58 20.42 35.02
C LYS A 86 20.81 21.94 35.06
N GLY A 87 19.86 22.71 34.54
CA GLY A 87 19.92 24.18 34.55
C GLY A 87 18.54 24.83 34.66
N ASP A 88 18.03 24.98 35.89
CA ASP A 88 16.74 25.61 36.16
C ASP A 88 16.73 27.10 35.77
N LYS A 89 15.84 27.50 34.85
CA LYS A 89 15.33 28.89 34.77
C LYS A 89 13.82 28.90 34.53
N LYS A 90 13.10 29.06 35.64
CA LYS A 90 11.69 29.44 35.76
C LYS A 90 11.33 30.61 34.82
N ASN A 91 10.51 30.32 33.81
CA ASN A 91 9.54 31.28 33.29
C ASN A 91 8.14 30.68 33.47
N THR A 92 7.19 31.48 33.94
CA THR A 92 5.80 31.04 34.09
C THR A 92 5.11 31.23 32.75
N GLU A 93 5.27 30.26 31.85
CA GLU A 93 4.47 30.17 30.65
C GLU A 93 3.15 29.47 30.97
N VAL A 94 2.03 30.07 30.57
CA VAL A 94 0.71 29.47 30.72
C VAL A 94 0.59 28.40 29.65
N THR A 95 1.03 27.18 29.96
CA THR A 95 0.72 26.01 29.16
C THR A 95 -0.79 25.80 29.22
N VAL A 96 -1.49 26.38 28.25
CA VAL A 96 -2.77 25.83 27.82
C VAL A 96 -2.46 24.40 27.40
N THR A 97 -2.84 23.43 28.23
CA THR A 97 -2.87 22.04 27.82
C THR A 97 -4.00 21.91 26.80
N GLU A 98 -3.70 22.31 25.57
CA GLU A 98 -4.45 21.93 24.39
C GLU A 98 -4.49 20.41 24.42
N LYS A 99 -5.70 19.87 24.66
CA LYS A 99 -5.88 18.43 24.81
C LYS A 99 -5.57 17.81 23.45
N GLU A 100 -4.37 17.23 23.33
CA GLU A 100 -3.94 16.57 22.10
C GLU A 100 -5.03 15.58 21.65
N PRO A 101 -5.44 15.59 20.38
CA PRO A 101 -6.52 14.73 19.92
C PRO A 101 -6.14 13.27 20.16
N GLU A 102 -6.94 12.61 21.00
CA GLU A 102 -6.74 11.22 21.37
C GLU A 102 -6.85 10.34 20.13
N GLN A 103 -5.96 9.35 20.01
CA GLN A 103 -5.97 8.41 18.90
C GLN A 103 -7.26 7.58 18.93
N THR A 104 -8.02 7.58 17.84
CA THR A 104 -9.27 6.83 17.72
C THR A 104 -9.27 5.92 16.49
N VAL A 105 -9.86 4.75 16.67
CA VAL A 105 -10.23 3.82 15.61
C VAL A 105 -11.71 3.50 15.80
N THR A 106 -12.51 3.66 14.75
CA THR A 106 -13.94 3.37 14.77
C THR A 106 -14.30 2.50 13.57
N VAL A 107 -15.15 1.50 13.77
CA VAL A 107 -15.59 0.61 12.71
C VAL A 107 -17.10 0.75 12.53
N THR A 108 -17.51 1.18 11.34
CA THR A 108 -18.90 1.48 11.00
C THR A 108 -19.29 0.70 9.76
N GLY A 109 -20.00 -0.40 9.93
CA GLY A 109 -20.30 -1.32 8.83
C GLY A 109 -19.02 -1.92 8.24
N GLU A 110 -18.79 -1.68 6.95
CA GLU A 110 -17.63 -2.16 6.19
C GLU A 110 -16.46 -1.15 6.17
N GLU A 111 -16.54 -0.02 6.88
CA GLU A 111 -15.44 0.96 6.98
C GLU A 111 -14.73 0.91 8.34
N ILE A 112 -13.39 1.05 8.30
CA ILE A 112 -12.53 1.32 9.44
C ILE A 112 -12.01 2.75 9.31
N THR A 113 -12.46 3.65 10.17
CA THR A 113 -12.01 5.05 10.21
C THR A 113 -10.97 5.22 11.31
N VAL A 114 -9.83 5.79 10.96
CA VAL A 114 -8.69 6.02 11.87
C VAL A 114 -8.36 7.50 11.89
N SER A 115 -8.23 8.08 13.09
CA SER A 115 -7.81 9.48 13.26
C SER A 115 -6.29 9.65 13.32
N ALA A 116 -5.80 10.77 12.80
CA ALA A 116 -4.42 11.18 12.85
C ALA A 116 -4.11 11.91 14.17
N THR A 117 -2.94 11.62 14.72
CA THR A 117 -2.29 12.32 15.83
C THR A 117 -1.04 13.06 15.33
N ARG A 118 -0.30 13.72 16.21
CA ARG A 118 0.88 14.50 15.81
C ARG A 118 1.97 13.62 15.19
N GLY A 119 2.34 13.90 13.94
CA GLY A 119 3.37 13.16 13.21
C GLY A 119 2.86 11.95 12.42
N ASP A 120 1.55 11.67 12.48
CA ASP A 120 0.94 10.63 11.66
C ASP A 120 0.92 10.99 10.17
N GLY A 121 0.85 9.96 9.34
CA GLY A 121 0.66 10.02 7.89
C GLY A 121 -0.20 8.85 7.46
N TYR A 122 -0.69 8.83 6.22
CA TYR A 122 -1.57 7.75 5.72
C TYR A 122 -0.97 6.34 5.92
N THR A 123 0.35 6.21 5.90
CA THR A 123 1.14 5.03 6.30
C THR A 123 0.73 4.51 7.69
N HIS A 124 0.76 5.39 8.70
CA HIS A 124 0.42 5.08 10.09
C HIS A 124 -1.08 4.80 10.30
N LEU A 125 -1.94 5.43 9.49
CA LEU A 125 -3.39 5.19 9.53
C LEU A 125 -3.74 3.84 8.88
N ALA A 126 -3.13 3.52 7.73
CA ALA A 126 -3.27 2.23 7.04
C ALA A 126 -2.82 1.06 7.93
N ARG A 127 -1.68 1.20 8.62
CA ARG A 127 -1.17 0.22 9.58
C ARG A 127 -2.16 -0.08 10.72
N ARG A 128 -2.80 0.97 11.26
CA ARG A 128 -3.83 0.84 12.31
C ARG A 128 -5.13 0.24 11.78
N ALA A 129 -5.54 0.60 10.57
CA ALA A 129 -6.71 -0.01 9.93
C ALA A 129 -6.50 -1.51 9.66
N LEU A 130 -5.30 -1.91 9.24
CA LEU A 130 -4.92 -3.33 9.10
C LEU A 130 -4.93 -4.06 10.45
N ALA A 131 -4.37 -3.47 11.50
CA ALA A 131 -4.38 -4.09 12.83
C ALA A 131 -5.80 -4.33 13.34
N GLU A 132 -6.66 -3.29 13.30
CA GLU A 132 -8.08 -3.39 13.67
C GLU A 132 -8.85 -4.44 12.84
N TYR A 133 -8.49 -4.59 11.56
CA TYR A 133 -9.08 -5.60 10.68
C TYR A 133 -8.70 -7.03 11.11
N LEU A 134 -7.42 -7.27 11.37
CA LEU A 134 -6.89 -8.58 11.78
C LEU A 134 -7.38 -8.97 13.19
N ASP A 135 -7.50 -8.01 14.11
CA ASP A 135 -8.06 -8.24 15.45
C ASP A 135 -9.53 -8.71 15.39
N LYS A 136 -10.27 -8.34 14.34
CA LYS A 136 -11.69 -8.70 14.13
C LYS A 136 -11.91 -9.94 13.27
N THR A 137 -11.05 -10.18 12.30
CA THR A 137 -11.17 -11.30 11.35
C THR A 137 -10.33 -12.52 11.72
N GLY A 138 -9.37 -12.34 12.62
CA GLY A 138 -8.38 -13.35 13.02
C GLY A 138 -7.00 -13.06 12.44
N SER A 139 -5.97 -13.47 13.18
CA SER A 139 -4.59 -13.33 12.72
C SER A 139 -4.33 -14.20 11.50
N GLN A 140 -3.73 -13.61 10.47
CA GLN A 140 -3.23 -14.30 9.29
C GLN A 140 -1.69 -14.34 9.34
N GLU A 141 -1.08 -15.33 8.69
CA GLU A 141 0.39 -15.46 8.62
C GLU A 141 0.99 -14.45 7.64
N LEU A 142 1.03 -13.18 8.06
CA LEU A 142 1.63 -12.07 7.31
C LEU A 142 3.06 -11.82 7.75
N GLN A 143 4.01 -12.11 6.86
CA GLN A 143 5.41 -11.69 6.98
C GLN A 143 5.50 -10.15 6.98
N VAL A 144 6.62 -9.59 7.46
CA VAL A 144 6.81 -8.14 7.54
C VAL A 144 6.72 -7.50 6.15
N GLU A 145 7.29 -8.17 5.15
CA GLU A 145 7.20 -7.83 3.73
C GLU A 145 5.75 -7.72 3.24
N HIS A 146 4.87 -8.64 3.66
CA HIS A 146 3.44 -8.57 3.33
C HIS A 146 2.80 -7.35 3.97
N LYS A 147 3.11 -7.04 5.25
CA LYS A 147 2.61 -5.84 5.93
C LYS A 147 3.07 -4.55 5.24
N ILE A 148 4.32 -4.47 4.78
CA ILE A 148 4.86 -3.34 4.00
C ILE A 148 4.07 -3.16 2.70
N TYR A 149 3.82 -4.25 1.96
CA TYR A 149 3.02 -4.18 0.74
C TYR A 149 1.59 -3.69 1.01
N ILE A 150 0.92 -4.24 2.03
CA ILE A 150 -0.45 -3.87 2.40
C ILE A 150 -0.53 -2.39 2.78
N GLU A 151 0.43 -1.90 3.58
CA GLU A 151 0.53 -0.52 4.01
C GLU A 151 0.67 0.45 2.83
N ASP A 152 1.59 0.17 1.91
CA ASP A 152 1.79 0.96 0.68
C ASP A 152 0.56 0.90 -0.24
N TYR A 153 -0.05 -0.28 -0.41
CA TYR A 153 -1.27 -0.46 -1.21
C TYR A 153 -2.44 0.37 -0.65
N LEU A 154 -2.71 0.25 0.66
CA LEU A 154 -3.78 0.99 1.33
C LEU A 154 -3.52 2.49 1.30
N GLN A 155 -2.30 2.92 1.63
CA GLN A 155 -1.89 4.31 1.49
C GLN A 155 -2.03 4.82 0.05
N LYS A 156 -1.79 3.99 -0.97
CA LYS A 156 -1.98 4.35 -2.38
C LYS A 156 -3.46 4.55 -2.74
N ASN A 157 -4.34 3.74 -2.16
CA ASN A 157 -5.75 3.66 -2.54
C ASN A 157 -6.71 4.50 -1.68
N VAL A 158 -6.25 5.21 -0.64
CA VAL A 158 -7.06 6.23 0.05
C VAL A 158 -7.58 7.25 -0.97
N SER A 159 -8.91 7.38 -1.04
CA SER A 159 -9.61 8.16 -2.08
C SER A 159 -9.33 9.67 -2.02
N GLU A 160 -9.06 10.20 -0.83
CA GLU A 160 -8.78 11.63 -0.62
C GLU A 160 -7.43 11.81 0.07
N LYS A 161 -6.45 12.32 -0.68
CA LYS A 161 -5.09 12.63 -0.18
C LYS A 161 -4.93 14.12 0.02
N GLN A 162 -5.19 14.55 1.25
CA GLN A 162 -4.86 15.88 1.74
C GLN A 162 -3.74 15.76 2.79
N PRO A 163 -2.99 16.83 3.08
CA PRO A 163 -2.11 16.84 4.25
C PRO A 163 -2.94 16.54 5.52
N LEU A 164 -2.50 15.57 6.33
CA LEU A 164 -3.16 15.20 7.58
C LEU A 164 -2.72 16.13 8.71
N ASN A 165 -3.69 16.65 9.45
CA ASN A 165 -3.51 17.37 10.70
C ASN A 165 -3.98 16.48 11.87
N PRO A 166 -3.51 16.73 13.11
CA PRO A 166 -4.04 16.05 14.29
C PRO A 166 -5.56 16.25 14.41
N GLY A 167 -6.31 15.16 14.54
CA GLY A 167 -7.78 15.13 14.55
C GLY A 167 -8.44 14.83 13.20
N ASP A 168 -7.73 14.98 12.07
CA ASP A 168 -8.22 14.51 10.77
C ASP A 168 -8.36 12.99 10.77
N SER A 169 -9.13 12.42 9.84
CA SER A 169 -9.36 10.97 9.77
C SER A 169 -9.35 10.44 8.34
N ALA A 170 -8.97 9.16 8.18
CA ALA A 170 -9.11 8.43 6.92
C ALA A 170 -9.93 7.15 7.13
N SER A 171 -10.87 6.89 6.22
CA SER A 171 -11.58 5.60 6.13
C SER A 171 -10.88 4.65 5.19
N PHE A 172 -10.82 3.38 5.59
CA PHE A 172 -10.37 2.25 4.79
C PHE A 172 -11.51 1.23 4.73
N SER A 173 -11.91 0.80 3.53
CA SER A 173 -12.93 -0.25 3.44
C SER A 173 -12.32 -1.61 3.76
N GLN A 174 -13.08 -2.46 4.45
CA GLN A 174 -12.69 -3.85 4.73
C GLN A 174 -12.42 -4.64 3.45
N GLY A 175 -13.10 -4.30 2.35
CA GLY A 175 -12.85 -4.87 1.03
C GLY A 175 -11.49 -4.48 0.45
N ASP A 176 -11.05 -3.23 0.61
CA ASP A 176 -9.72 -2.79 0.16
C ASP A 176 -8.62 -3.41 1.03
N ILE A 177 -8.85 -3.59 2.33
CA ILE A 177 -7.90 -4.28 3.24
C ILE A 177 -7.76 -5.76 2.86
N GLN A 178 -8.87 -6.48 2.63
CA GLN A 178 -8.79 -7.86 2.16
C GLN A 178 -8.13 -7.96 0.78
N MET A 179 -8.41 -7.04 -0.15
CA MET A 179 -7.77 -7.04 -1.46
C MET A 179 -6.26 -6.77 -1.38
N ALA A 180 -5.82 -5.91 -0.45
CA ALA A 180 -4.42 -5.66 -0.17
C ALA A 180 -3.72 -6.91 0.40
N ILE A 181 -4.39 -7.61 1.33
CA ILE A 181 -3.95 -8.88 1.91
C ILE A 181 -3.80 -9.97 0.83
N ASP A 182 -4.84 -10.16 0.00
CA ASP A 182 -4.84 -11.16 -1.07
C ASP A 182 -3.70 -10.90 -2.07
N ALA A 183 -3.47 -9.63 -2.41
CA ALA A 183 -2.38 -9.23 -3.29
C ALA A 183 -0.99 -9.38 -2.63
N ALA A 184 -0.87 -9.22 -1.31
CA ALA A 184 0.37 -9.45 -0.57
C ALA A 184 0.72 -10.93 -0.44
N LEU A 185 -0.28 -11.80 -0.20
CA LEU A 185 -0.11 -13.25 -0.16
C LEU A 185 0.16 -13.86 -1.54
N ALA A 186 -0.18 -13.15 -2.61
CA ALA A 186 0.12 -13.54 -4.00
C ALA A 186 1.49 -13.03 -4.52
N LEU A 187 2.32 -12.43 -3.67
CA LEU A 187 3.66 -11.98 -4.06
C LEU A 187 4.58 -13.16 -4.35
N THR A 188 5.37 -13.06 -5.42
CA THR A 188 6.45 -14.02 -5.73
C THR A 188 7.64 -13.82 -4.79
N ASP A 189 8.44 -14.87 -4.58
CA ASP A 189 9.67 -14.83 -3.77
C ASP A 189 10.61 -13.67 -4.15
N ASN A 190 10.70 -13.35 -5.45
CA ASN A 190 11.48 -12.21 -5.93
C ASN A 190 10.90 -10.86 -5.48
N GLN A 191 9.57 -10.72 -5.41
CA GLN A 191 8.91 -9.51 -4.89
C GLN A 191 9.05 -9.43 -3.37
N VAL A 192 8.89 -10.53 -2.64
CA VAL A 192 9.14 -10.60 -1.18
C VAL A 192 10.58 -10.19 -0.88
N LYS A 193 11.57 -10.82 -1.53
CA LYS A 193 12.99 -10.47 -1.40
C LYS A 193 13.30 -9.01 -1.72
N ASN A 194 12.62 -8.43 -2.72
CA ASN A 194 12.74 -7.00 -3.03
C ASN A 194 12.12 -6.11 -1.93
N LEU A 195 11.11 -6.57 -1.20
CA LEU A 195 10.53 -5.85 -0.07
C LEU A 195 11.37 -5.98 1.22
N SER A 196 12.11 -7.08 1.41
CA SER A 196 12.99 -7.29 2.57
C SER A 196 14.02 -6.16 2.77
N GLN A 197 14.41 -5.45 1.70
CA GLN A 197 15.32 -4.29 1.80
C GLN A 197 14.73 -3.12 2.64
N TYR A 198 13.40 -3.05 2.76
CA TYR A 198 12.69 -1.99 3.48
C TYR A 198 12.38 -2.36 4.93
N VAL A 199 12.45 -3.65 5.31
CA VAL A 199 12.17 -4.13 6.68
C VAL A 199 12.94 -3.36 7.77
N PRO A 200 14.25 -3.04 7.61
CA PRO A 200 14.98 -2.24 8.61
C PRO A 200 14.46 -0.80 8.80
N LEU A 201 13.70 -0.27 7.83
CA LEU A 201 13.15 1.10 7.85
C LEU A 201 11.79 1.17 8.56
N VAL A 202 11.16 0.02 8.86
CA VAL A 202 9.83 -0.08 9.46
C VAL A 202 9.84 -0.94 10.74
N PRO A 203 10.69 -0.64 11.74
CA PRO A 203 10.85 -1.49 12.94
C PRO A 203 9.56 -1.72 13.74
N SER A 204 8.54 -0.88 13.54
CA SER A 204 7.19 -1.02 14.10
C SER A 204 6.31 -2.10 13.49
N LEU A 205 6.76 -2.82 12.45
CA LEU A 205 6.03 -3.91 11.79
C LEU A 205 6.56 -5.31 12.13
N ASN A 206 7.70 -5.39 12.82
CA ASN A 206 8.38 -6.61 13.25
C ASN A 206 7.69 -7.25 14.47
#